data_AF-A0A3N5Q0X6-F1
#
_entry.id   AF-A0A3N5Q0X6-F1
#
_cell.length_a   1.000
_cell.length_b   1.000
_cell.length_c   1.000
_cell.angle_alpha   90.00
_cell.angle_beta   90.00
_cell.angle_gamma   90.00
#
_symmetry.space_group_name_H-M   'P 1'
#
loop_
_entity.id
_entity.type
_entity.pdbx_description
1 polymer ?
#
loop_
_entity_poly.entity_id
_entity_poly.type
_entity_poly.pdbx_seq_one_letter_code
_entity_poly.pdbx_strand_id
1 'polypeptide(L)'
;MARYLTILLFAITTSLPMVGGEGSAHGSVKVMHRVNLANADVKAVVGAWIDSLEHWRGPADVGSTAQDRSNVPGSTQSVVLDWFSQTPDVISTYPPTVLSVEATPSGWMVRTMFSTTDPQTGHVIPLGILRSTFLSTGNGRWMLVNPLTEALAQREATSYEMITYVHDEGAEPNPFRVSEATRFIRSTADRFDVAVPEQVTMVLSDDRDEMCALLGLEYYAFPPTGLAFPDRGIILSSMSDPFYPHELAHVVLRPLEKNSHPIIREGVATWLGGSITTGMTQLVQDYLAAKDEAEIPSFLELFTDPDLSQDDQYILGAAICATIARTKGDAAVKDLLKAQTASEVMLQVKSLLGVDPTDTHTSMLALLRD
;
A
#
# COMPACT_ATOMS: atom_id res chain seq x y z
N MET A 1 -4.92 -11.69 -25.98
CA MET A 1 -5.55 -11.50 -24.66
C MET A 1 -4.72 -10.47 -23.93
N ALA A 2 -5.06 -9.20 -24.08
CA ALA A 2 -4.37 -8.12 -23.39
C ALA A 2 -4.72 -8.24 -21.90
N ARG A 3 -3.71 -8.57 -21.08
CA ARG A 3 -3.82 -8.53 -19.62
C ARG A 3 -3.66 -7.07 -19.22
N TYR A 4 -4.74 -6.30 -19.33
CA TYR A 4 -4.76 -4.94 -18.79
C TYR A 4 -4.80 -5.04 -17.27
N LEU A 5 -3.76 -4.54 -16.62
CA LEU A 5 -3.75 -4.30 -15.18
C LEU A 5 -4.55 -3.03 -14.92
N THR A 6 -5.87 -3.08 -15.10
CA THR A 6 -6.73 -1.95 -14.70
C THR A 6 -6.94 -2.05 -13.18
N ILE A 7 -5.92 -1.66 -12.42
CA ILE A 7 -6.10 -1.27 -11.03
C ILE A 7 -6.35 0.23 -11.07
N LEU A 8 -7.63 0.61 -10.97
CA LEU A 8 -8.03 1.98 -10.71
C LEU A 8 -7.48 2.36 -9.34
N LEU A 9 -6.42 3.17 -9.31
CA LEU A 9 -6.11 3.93 -8.11
C LEU A 9 -6.99 5.18 -8.16
N PHE A 10 -7.85 5.33 -7.14
CA PHE A 10 -8.36 6.64 -6.80
C PHE A 10 -7.16 7.48 -6.37
N ALA A 11 -6.76 8.47 -7.16
CA ALA A 11 -6.17 9.64 -6.55
C ALA A 11 -7.20 10.22 -5.61
N ILE A 12 -6.87 10.23 -4.33
CA ILE A 12 -7.53 11.10 -3.38
C ILE A 12 -7.23 12.51 -3.87
N THR A 13 -8.23 13.10 -4.53
CA THR A 13 -8.24 14.51 -4.88
C THR A 13 -7.80 15.32 -3.67
N THR A 14 -6.67 16.02 -3.77
CA THR A 14 -6.41 17.15 -2.89
C THR A 14 -7.43 18.21 -3.30
N SER A 15 -8.57 18.22 -2.63
CA SER A 15 -9.50 19.32 -2.71
C SER A 15 -8.75 20.59 -2.32
N LEU A 16 -8.66 21.54 -3.26
CA LEU A 16 -8.23 22.91 -2.98
C LEU A 16 -9.06 23.42 -1.79
N PRO A 17 -8.47 24.09 -0.79
CA PRO A 17 -9.22 24.59 0.34
C PRO A 17 -10.17 25.69 -0.14
N MET A 18 -11.44 25.34 -0.31
CA MET A 18 -12.53 26.30 -0.32
C MET A 18 -12.54 26.95 1.06
N VAL A 19 -12.05 28.19 1.11
CA VAL A 19 -12.19 29.06 2.27
C VAL A 19 -13.68 29.27 2.53
N GLY A 20 -14.21 28.64 3.57
CA GLY A 20 -15.56 28.92 4.08
C GLY A 20 -16.18 27.80 4.90
N GLY A 21 -16.08 27.93 6.23
CA GLY A 21 -16.99 27.28 7.18
C GLY A 21 -16.36 26.27 8.13
N GLU A 22 -16.13 26.69 9.37
CA GLU A 22 -15.93 25.79 10.50
C GLU A 22 -17.15 24.87 10.66
N GLY A 23 -16.93 23.56 10.55
CA GLY A 23 -17.95 22.53 10.75
C GLY A 23 -17.47 21.16 10.27
N SER A 24 -16.78 20.42 11.13
CA SER A 24 -16.31 19.05 10.86
C SER A 24 -17.49 18.09 10.65
N ALA A 25 -17.85 17.83 9.39
CA ALA A 25 -18.83 16.82 9.01
C ALA A 25 -18.12 15.46 8.80
N HIS A 26 -17.75 14.79 9.89
CA HIS A 26 -17.41 13.37 9.81
C HIS A 26 -18.72 12.57 9.65
N GLY A 27 -18.85 11.81 8.56
CA GLY A 27 -20.02 10.97 8.31
C GLY A 27 -20.23 9.96 9.45
N SER A 28 -21.42 9.95 10.05
CA SER A 28 -21.75 9.05 11.16
C SER A 28 -21.65 7.59 10.73
N VAL A 29 -20.90 6.77 11.48
CA VAL A 29 -20.85 5.30 11.30
C VAL A 29 -22.28 4.75 11.34
N LYS A 30 -22.67 4.01 10.30
CA LYS A 30 -24.00 3.37 10.25
C LYS A 30 -23.94 2.00 10.92
N VAL A 31 -25.03 1.59 11.57
CA VAL A 31 -25.17 0.26 12.17
C VAL A 31 -26.42 -0.39 11.58
N MET A 32 -26.30 -1.57 10.98
CA MET A 32 -27.46 -2.28 10.43
C MET A 32 -28.44 -2.66 11.54
N HIS A 33 -29.74 -2.59 11.25
CA HIS A 33 -30.82 -2.92 12.19
C HIS A 33 -30.73 -4.34 12.79
N ARG A 34 -30.05 -5.27 12.10
CA ARG A 34 -29.83 -6.64 12.59
C ARG A 34 -28.83 -6.74 13.75
N VAL A 35 -28.02 -5.71 13.98
CA VAL A 35 -27.06 -5.69 15.09
C VAL A 35 -27.83 -5.44 16.39
N ASN A 36 -27.80 -6.41 17.31
CA ASN A 36 -28.56 -6.35 18.55
C ASN A 36 -27.93 -5.40 19.59
N LEU A 37 -28.15 -4.10 19.43
CA LEU A 37 -27.67 -3.07 20.37
C LEU A 37 -28.37 -3.10 21.75
N ALA A 38 -29.40 -3.93 21.94
CA ALA A 38 -29.97 -4.19 23.26
C ALA A 38 -29.09 -5.14 24.09
N ASN A 39 -28.19 -5.91 23.45
CA ASN A 39 -27.15 -6.64 24.16
C ASN A 39 -26.05 -5.65 24.59
N ALA A 40 -25.74 -5.62 25.90
CA ALA A 40 -24.78 -4.69 26.48
C ALA A 40 -23.35 -4.87 25.93
N ASP A 41 -22.92 -6.11 25.71
CA ASP A 41 -21.59 -6.42 25.17
C ASP A 41 -21.50 -5.99 23.70
N VAL A 42 -22.52 -6.30 22.89
CA VAL A 42 -22.61 -5.83 21.49
C VAL A 42 -22.54 -4.31 21.43
N LYS A 43 -23.30 -3.61 22.28
CA LYS A 43 -23.28 -2.15 22.34
C LYS A 43 -21.90 -1.61 22.72
N ALA A 44 -21.22 -2.24 23.69
CA ALA A 44 -19.89 -1.83 24.12
C ALA A 44 -18.83 -2.03 23.02
N VAL A 45 -18.88 -3.16 22.31
CA VAL A 45 -17.98 -3.46 21.19
C VAL A 45 -18.24 -2.56 19.98
N VAL A 46 -19.50 -2.25 19.67
CA VAL A 46 -19.82 -1.25 18.63
C VAL A 46 -19.27 0.13 19.01
N GLY A 47 -19.42 0.53 20.27
CA GLY A 47 -18.84 1.78 20.78
C GLY A 47 -17.31 1.81 20.67
N ALA A 48 -16.65 0.70 21.02
CA ALA A 48 -15.21 0.50 20.85
C ALA A 48 -14.75 0.70 19.40
N TRP A 49 -15.50 0.10 18.47
CA TRP A 49 -15.19 0.18 17.06
C TRP A 49 -15.42 1.58 16.47
N ILE A 50 -16.53 2.22 16.81
CA ILE A 50 -16.80 3.61 16.38
C ILE A 50 -15.72 4.54 16.92
N ASP A 51 -15.36 4.43 18.20
CA ASP A 51 -14.26 5.19 18.80
C ASP A 51 -12.94 4.97 18.06
N SER A 52 -12.66 3.72 17.65
CA SER A 52 -11.47 3.38 16.87
C SER A 52 -11.48 4.04 15.48
N LEU A 53 -12.63 4.10 14.81
CA LEU A 53 -12.78 4.75 13.49
C LEU A 53 -12.68 6.28 13.57
N GLU A 54 -13.22 6.90 14.63
CA GLU A 54 -13.18 8.35 14.82
C GLU A 54 -11.76 8.83 15.17
N HIS A 55 -10.99 8.03 15.89
CA HIS A 55 -9.65 8.38 16.34
C HIS A 55 -8.54 7.62 15.62
N TRP A 56 -8.82 7.05 14.45
CA TRP A 56 -8.02 6.00 13.82
C TRP A 56 -6.59 6.42 13.38
N ARG A 57 -6.30 7.72 13.37
CA ARG A 57 -4.99 8.35 13.09
C ARG A 57 -4.43 9.15 14.26
N GLY A 58 -5.15 9.22 15.36
CA GLY A 58 -4.64 9.81 16.58
C GLY A 58 -3.52 8.93 17.16
N PRO A 59 -2.49 9.51 17.82
CA PRO A 59 -1.59 8.71 18.62
C PRO A 59 -2.40 7.85 19.60
N ALA A 60 -1.96 6.61 19.84
CA ALA A 60 -2.49 5.83 20.95
C ALA A 60 -2.17 6.61 22.22
N ASP A 61 -3.16 7.31 22.79
CA ASP A 61 -2.96 8.09 24.01
C ASP A 61 -2.59 7.15 25.15
N VAL A 62 -1.29 7.04 25.41
CA VAL A 62 -0.74 6.36 26.58
C VAL A 62 -1.02 7.23 27.80
N GLY A 63 -2.27 7.19 28.29
CA GLY A 63 -2.68 7.91 29.49
C GLY A 63 -4.11 8.44 29.52
N SER A 64 -4.88 8.34 28.43
CA SER A 64 -6.30 8.70 28.48
C SER A 64 -7.15 7.49 28.88
N THR A 65 -8.35 7.74 29.40
CA THR A 65 -9.37 6.71 29.67
C THR A 65 -9.90 6.02 28.39
N ALA A 66 -9.35 6.35 27.21
CA ALA A 66 -9.71 5.74 25.93
C ALA A 66 -9.28 4.27 25.87
N GLN A 67 -9.85 3.48 24.97
CA GLN A 67 -9.55 2.05 24.84
C GLN A 67 -8.08 1.77 24.48
N ASP A 68 -7.60 0.54 24.65
CA ASP A 68 -6.23 0.21 24.21
C ASP A 68 -6.17 0.20 22.67
N ARG A 69 -5.44 1.18 22.12
CA ARG A 69 -5.32 1.42 20.68
C ARG A 69 -3.97 1.01 20.10
N SER A 70 -3.06 0.40 20.88
CA SER A 70 -1.74 0.00 20.35
C SER A 70 -1.85 -1.01 19.20
N ASN A 71 -2.95 -1.77 19.19
CA ASN A 71 -3.27 -2.78 18.20
C ASN A 71 -4.38 -2.32 17.23
N VAL A 72 -4.91 -1.09 17.42
CA VAL A 72 -5.85 -0.52 16.46
C VAL A 72 -5.09 -0.31 15.16
N PRO A 73 -5.58 -0.87 14.05
CA PRO A 73 -4.92 -0.64 12.79
C PRO A 73 -5.03 0.85 12.40
N GLY A 74 -3.93 1.43 11.89
CA GLY A 74 -3.79 2.88 11.71
C GLY A 74 -3.13 3.60 12.89
N SER A 75 -2.91 2.92 14.02
CA SER A 75 -1.80 3.30 14.90
C SER A 75 -0.49 3.12 14.14
N THR A 76 0.50 3.98 14.38
CA THR A 76 1.86 3.88 13.82
C THR A 76 2.53 2.51 14.04
N GLN A 77 1.91 1.63 14.84
CA GLN A 77 2.34 0.29 15.23
C GLN A 77 1.55 -0.86 14.60
N SER A 78 0.53 -0.64 13.73
CA SER A 78 -0.19 -1.73 13.05
C SER A 78 -0.21 -1.64 11.51
N VAL A 79 0.00 -2.78 10.83
CA VAL A 79 0.21 -2.91 9.37
C VAL A 79 -1.09 -2.79 8.56
N VAL A 80 -2.21 -3.08 9.21
CA VAL A 80 -3.41 -3.55 8.52
C VAL A 80 -4.30 -2.44 7.93
N LEU A 81 -4.41 -1.30 8.60
CA LEU A 81 -5.25 -0.19 8.13
C LEU A 81 -4.46 0.97 7.52
N ASP A 82 -3.12 0.99 7.67
CA ASP A 82 -2.26 1.88 6.88
C ASP A 82 -2.49 1.64 5.38
N TRP A 83 -2.88 0.43 5.02
CA TRP A 83 -3.16 0.06 3.64
C TRP A 83 -4.63 0.29 3.21
N PHE A 84 -5.61 -0.22 3.97
CA PHE A 84 -7.01 -0.25 3.55
C PHE A 84 -7.65 1.15 3.40
N SER A 85 -7.19 2.14 4.16
CA SER A 85 -7.62 3.54 3.97
C SER A 85 -6.44 4.47 4.25
N GLN A 86 -5.75 4.88 3.20
CA GLN A 86 -4.49 5.62 3.31
C GLN A 86 -4.66 7.10 3.67
N THR A 87 -5.91 7.61 3.69
CA THR A 87 -6.24 8.98 4.13
C THR A 87 -7.60 9.05 4.84
N PRO A 88 -7.87 10.09 5.67
CA PRO A 88 -9.21 10.38 6.19
C PRO A 88 -10.26 10.51 5.07
N ASP A 89 -9.84 10.92 3.88
CA ASP A 89 -10.72 11.14 2.74
C ASP A 89 -11.34 9.83 2.22
N VAL A 90 -10.63 8.69 2.34
CA VAL A 90 -11.18 7.38 1.97
C VAL A 90 -12.38 7.03 2.85
N ILE A 91 -12.27 7.23 4.17
CA ILE A 91 -13.39 7.01 5.11
C ILE A 91 -14.55 7.96 4.82
N SER A 92 -14.24 9.21 4.46
CA SER A 92 -15.27 10.18 4.11
C SER A 92 -16.01 9.82 2.81
N THR A 93 -15.28 9.28 1.83
CA THR A 93 -15.81 8.86 0.52
C THR A 93 -16.61 7.56 0.65
N TYR A 94 -16.14 6.63 1.48
CA TYR A 94 -16.72 5.30 1.69
C TYR A 94 -17.13 5.13 3.17
N PRO A 95 -18.21 5.79 3.62
CA PRO A 95 -18.60 5.78 5.02
C PRO A 95 -18.85 4.36 5.55
N PRO A 96 -18.40 4.06 6.78
CA PRO A 96 -18.48 2.73 7.35
C PRO A 96 -19.91 2.36 7.77
N THR A 97 -20.28 1.10 7.51
CA THR A 97 -21.53 0.47 7.94
C THR A 97 -21.23 -0.85 8.66
N VAL A 98 -21.55 -0.94 9.95
CA VAL A 98 -21.44 -2.17 10.73
C VAL A 98 -22.51 -3.15 10.28
N LEU A 99 -22.08 -4.25 9.67
CA LEU A 99 -22.92 -5.30 9.11
C LEU A 99 -23.36 -6.31 10.18
N SER A 100 -22.41 -6.76 10.99
CA SER A 100 -22.63 -7.73 12.06
C SER A 100 -21.67 -7.55 13.23
N VAL A 101 -22.13 -8.02 14.39
CA VAL A 101 -21.32 -8.17 15.60
C VAL A 101 -21.61 -9.54 16.17
N GLU A 102 -20.58 -10.39 16.24
CA GLU A 102 -20.70 -11.81 16.53
C GLU A 102 -19.76 -12.19 17.66
N ALA A 103 -20.22 -13.01 18.61
CA ALA A 103 -19.36 -13.57 19.63
C ALA A 103 -18.43 -14.62 19.01
N THR A 104 -17.17 -14.62 19.43
CA THR A 104 -16.17 -15.65 19.09
C THR A 104 -15.77 -16.39 20.37
N PRO A 105 -15.06 -17.54 20.29
CA PRO A 105 -14.58 -18.23 21.48
C PRO A 105 -13.69 -17.38 22.39
N SER A 106 -12.99 -16.40 21.83
CA SER A 106 -12.03 -15.54 22.54
C SER A 106 -12.51 -14.10 22.75
N GLY A 107 -13.60 -13.67 22.11
CA GLY A 107 -14.06 -12.28 22.18
C GLY A 107 -15.24 -11.99 21.26
N TRP A 108 -15.13 -10.91 20.49
CA TRP A 108 -16.16 -10.43 19.57
C TRP A 108 -15.56 -10.07 18.22
N MET A 109 -16.35 -10.20 17.17
CA MET A 109 -15.98 -9.86 15.80
C MET A 109 -16.95 -8.82 15.27
N VAL A 110 -16.42 -7.76 14.69
CA VAL A 110 -17.18 -6.70 14.02
C VAL A 110 -16.87 -6.75 12.53
N ARG A 111 -17.91 -6.90 11.70
CA ARG A 111 -17.80 -6.77 10.25
C ARG A 111 -18.29 -5.40 9.81
N THR A 112 -17.43 -4.67 9.11
CA THR A 112 -17.73 -3.30 8.65
C THR A 112 -17.52 -3.19 7.16
N MET A 113 -18.55 -2.77 6.45
CA MET A 113 -18.46 -2.42 5.03
C MET A 113 -18.15 -0.95 4.87
N PHE A 114 -17.16 -0.64 4.05
CA PHE A 114 -16.85 0.70 3.58
C PHE A 114 -17.41 0.80 2.16
N SER A 115 -18.40 1.66 1.97
CA SER A 115 -19.11 1.74 0.69
C SER A 115 -19.66 3.13 0.46
N THR A 116 -19.78 3.51 -0.81
CA THR A 116 -20.54 4.68 -1.23
C THR A 116 -21.78 4.25 -2.00
N THR A 117 -22.64 5.20 -2.37
CA THR A 117 -23.79 4.95 -3.22
C THR A 117 -23.69 5.84 -4.44
N ASP A 118 -23.79 5.24 -5.62
CA ASP A 118 -23.86 5.98 -6.87
C ASP A 118 -25.12 6.87 -6.84
N PRO A 119 -24.97 8.21 -6.93
CA PRO A 119 -26.10 9.12 -6.83
C PRO A 119 -27.06 9.03 -8.03
N GLN A 120 -26.61 8.51 -9.17
CA GLN A 120 -27.42 8.38 -10.38
C GLN A 120 -28.20 7.07 -10.41
N THR A 121 -27.52 5.95 -10.11
CA THR A 121 -28.12 4.62 -10.19
C THR A 121 -28.71 4.13 -8.87
N GLY A 122 -28.28 4.70 -7.75
CA GLY A 122 -28.63 4.23 -6.41
C GLY A 122 -27.92 2.92 -6.02
N HIS A 123 -27.01 2.40 -6.84
CA HIS A 123 -26.26 1.19 -6.54
C HIS A 123 -25.22 1.43 -5.44
N VAL A 124 -25.07 0.46 -4.55
CA VAL A 124 -24.01 0.46 -3.53
C VAL A 124 -22.71 0.05 -4.20
N ILE A 125 -21.66 0.87 -4.00
CA ILE A 125 -20.30 0.62 -4.47
C ILE A 125 -19.45 0.30 -3.24
N PRO A 126 -19.21 -1.00 -2.93
CA PRO A 126 -18.35 -1.38 -1.83
C PRO A 126 -16.88 -1.14 -2.20
N LEU A 127 -16.14 -0.47 -1.32
CA LEU A 127 -14.68 -0.45 -1.36
C LEU A 127 -14.13 -1.72 -0.74
N GLY A 128 -14.67 -2.11 0.43
CA GLY A 128 -14.21 -3.31 1.13
C GLY A 128 -15.01 -3.67 2.37
N ILE A 129 -14.78 -4.88 2.86
CA ILE A 129 -15.34 -5.41 4.11
C ILE A 129 -14.18 -5.77 5.03
N LEU A 130 -14.16 -5.14 6.21
CA LEU A 130 -13.15 -5.37 7.23
C LEU A 130 -13.72 -6.21 8.38
N ARG A 131 -12.98 -7.23 8.78
CA ARG A 131 -13.17 -8.06 9.98
C ARG A 131 -12.26 -7.56 11.10
N SER A 132 -12.86 -7.06 12.17
CA SER A 132 -12.15 -6.55 13.35
C SER A 132 -12.47 -7.40 14.57
N THR A 133 -11.45 -7.99 15.21
CA THR A 133 -11.62 -8.85 16.40
C THR A 133 -11.33 -8.05 17.67
N PHE A 134 -12.23 -8.10 18.66
CA PHE A 134 -12.10 -7.44 19.95
C PHE A 134 -12.03 -8.45 21.09
N LEU A 135 -11.02 -8.30 21.95
CA LEU A 135 -10.87 -9.09 23.17
C LEU A 135 -11.23 -8.22 24.38
N SER A 136 -11.92 -8.81 25.37
CA SER A 136 -12.20 -8.12 26.62
C SER A 136 -10.93 -8.10 27.48
N THR A 137 -10.60 -6.94 28.03
CA THR A 137 -9.48 -6.79 28.98
C THR A 137 -9.91 -6.96 30.44
N GLY A 138 -11.18 -7.33 30.69
CA GLY A 138 -11.72 -7.61 32.03
C GLY A 138 -12.10 -6.39 32.87
N ASN A 139 -11.75 -5.17 32.47
CA ASN A 139 -12.09 -3.91 33.15
C ASN A 139 -13.18 -3.09 32.42
N GLY A 140 -13.96 -3.73 31.55
CA GLY A 140 -14.92 -3.06 30.67
C GLY A 140 -14.30 -2.37 29.45
N ARG A 141 -12.99 -2.52 29.22
CA ARG A 141 -12.31 -2.07 27.99
C ARG A 141 -12.11 -3.22 27.02
N TRP A 142 -12.12 -2.86 25.74
CA TRP A 142 -11.88 -3.76 24.63
C TRP A 142 -10.52 -3.47 23.99
N MET A 143 -9.88 -4.52 23.50
CA MET A 143 -8.64 -4.45 22.75
C MET A 143 -8.90 -4.99 21.35
N LEU A 144 -8.65 -4.18 20.32
CA LEU A 144 -8.67 -4.63 18.94
C LEU A 144 -7.43 -5.51 18.67
N VAL A 145 -7.60 -6.63 18.00
CA VAL A 145 -6.51 -7.55 17.64
C VAL A 145 -5.97 -7.16 16.27
N ASN A 146 -4.64 -7.19 16.11
CA ASN A 146 -4.00 -7.06 14.81
C ASN A 146 -4.15 -8.39 14.03
N PRO A 147 -4.93 -8.43 12.92
CA PRO A 147 -5.19 -9.68 12.22
C PRO A 147 -3.93 -10.26 11.57
N LEU A 148 -2.94 -9.43 11.21
CA LEU A 148 -1.67 -9.94 10.67
C LEU A 148 -0.90 -10.71 11.74
N THR A 149 -0.80 -10.17 12.96
CA THR A 149 -0.13 -10.86 14.07
C THR A 149 -0.81 -12.20 14.40
N GLU A 150 -2.14 -12.21 14.41
CA GLU A 150 -2.91 -13.44 14.64
C GLU A 150 -2.69 -14.47 13.53
N ALA A 151 -2.71 -14.04 12.27
CA ALA A 151 -2.51 -14.91 11.12
C ALA A 151 -1.10 -15.50 11.09
N LEU A 152 -0.05 -14.68 11.31
CA LEU A 152 1.33 -15.16 11.29
C LEU A 152 1.65 -16.13 12.43
N ALA A 153 0.97 -16.02 13.57
CA ALA A 153 1.17 -16.94 14.70
C ALA A 153 0.76 -18.39 14.41
N GLN A 154 -0.02 -18.61 13.35
CA GLN A 154 -0.53 -19.93 12.94
C GLN A 154 0.24 -20.53 11.76
N ARG A 155 1.22 -19.81 11.21
CA ARG A 155 1.95 -20.21 9.99
C ARG A 155 3.36 -20.67 10.30
N GLU A 156 3.91 -21.48 9.41
CA GLU A 156 5.31 -21.90 9.50
C GLU A 156 6.23 -20.75 9.05
N ALA A 157 7.44 -20.73 9.62
CA ALA A 157 8.43 -19.73 9.28
C ALA A 157 9.79 -20.38 9.04
N THR A 158 10.35 -20.15 7.86
CA THR A 158 11.68 -20.63 7.48
C THR A 158 12.60 -19.46 7.19
N SER A 159 13.76 -19.40 7.84
CA SER A 159 14.71 -18.29 7.70
C SER A 159 15.92 -18.68 6.87
N TYR A 160 16.28 -17.81 5.92
CA TYR A 160 17.46 -17.88 5.10
C TYR A 160 18.19 -16.53 5.15
N GLU A 161 19.35 -16.53 5.79
CA GLU A 161 20.13 -15.31 6.03
C GLU A 161 19.27 -14.18 6.65
N MET A 162 19.05 -13.07 5.93
CA MET A 162 18.27 -11.92 6.41
C MET A 162 16.76 -12.04 6.17
N ILE A 163 16.30 -13.06 5.43
CA ILE A 163 14.89 -13.21 5.05
C ILE A 163 14.23 -14.33 5.84
N THR A 164 13.17 -14.02 6.57
CA THR A 164 12.24 -14.99 7.15
C THR A 164 11.02 -15.10 6.26
N TYR A 165 10.80 -16.28 5.68
CA TYR A 165 9.60 -16.57 4.90
C TYR A 165 8.54 -17.16 5.79
N VAL A 166 7.34 -16.57 5.79
CA VAL A 166 6.16 -17.11 6.47
C VAL A 166 5.24 -17.72 5.43
N HIS A 167 4.90 -18.99 5.58
CA HIS A 167 4.20 -19.80 4.58
C HIS A 167 3.28 -20.82 5.25
N ASP A 168 2.40 -21.43 4.46
CA ASP A 168 1.56 -22.54 4.93
C ASP A 168 2.37 -23.80 5.24
N GLU A 169 1.80 -24.67 6.07
CA GLU A 169 2.41 -25.93 6.48
C GLU A 169 2.80 -26.77 5.26
N GLY A 170 4.09 -27.10 5.16
CA GLY A 170 4.63 -27.90 4.05
C GLY A 170 4.85 -27.15 2.73
N ALA A 171 4.57 -25.85 2.66
CA ALA A 171 4.83 -25.00 1.49
C ALA A 171 6.22 -24.32 1.56
N GLU A 172 7.27 -25.12 1.73
CA GLU A 172 8.63 -24.58 1.87
C GLU A 172 9.05 -23.69 0.68
N PRO A 173 9.68 -22.52 0.93
CA PRO A 173 10.15 -21.63 -0.12
C PRO A 173 11.13 -22.31 -1.07
N ASN A 174 10.94 -22.10 -2.38
CA ASN A 174 11.87 -22.60 -3.39
C ASN A 174 13.30 -22.05 -3.15
N PRO A 175 14.32 -22.90 -2.85
CA PRO A 175 15.66 -22.42 -2.49
C PRO A 175 16.37 -21.60 -3.57
N PHE A 176 16.06 -21.84 -4.86
CA PHE A 176 16.62 -21.05 -5.95
C PHE A 176 16.10 -19.61 -5.91
N ARG A 177 14.78 -19.44 -5.73
CA ARG A 177 14.14 -18.12 -5.62
C ARG A 177 14.62 -17.37 -4.37
N VAL A 178 14.79 -18.08 -3.25
CA VAL A 178 15.39 -17.52 -2.03
C VAL A 178 16.79 -16.97 -2.28
N SER A 179 17.62 -17.70 -3.04
CA SER A 179 18.97 -17.25 -3.42
C SER A 179 18.94 -16.00 -4.31
N GLU A 180 17.98 -15.91 -5.24
CA GLU A 180 17.77 -14.71 -6.07
C GLU A 180 17.37 -13.50 -5.22
N ALA A 181 16.43 -13.65 -4.29
CA ALA A 181 16.02 -12.59 -3.37
C ALA A 181 17.18 -12.08 -2.51
N THR A 182 17.96 -13.00 -1.94
CA THR A 182 19.14 -12.68 -1.14
C THR A 182 20.17 -11.90 -1.95
N ARG A 183 20.46 -12.36 -3.18
CA ARG A 183 21.40 -11.68 -4.08
C ARG A 183 20.90 -10.28 -4.44
N PHE A 184 19.62 -10.16 -4.75
CA PHE A 184 18.99 -8.88 -5.08
C PHE A 184 19.12 -7.87 -3.93
N ILE A 185 18.80 -8.28 -2.69
CA ILE A 185 18.95 -7.42 -1.50
C ILE A 185 20.38 -6.89 -1.39
N ARG A 186 21.38 -7.78 -1.42
CA ARG A 186 22.80 -7.40 -1.30
C ARG A 186 23.23 -6.50 -2.45
N SER A 187 22.93 -6.88 -3.69
CA SER A 187 23.34 -6.09 -4.85
C SER A 187 22.71 -4.70 -4.87
N THR A 188 21.46 -4.58 -4.42
CA THR A 188 20.77 -3.29 -4.34
C THR A 188 21.32 -2.44 -3.21
N ALA A 189 21.60 -3.04 -2.04
CA ALA A 189 22.21 -2.34 -0.91
C ALA A 189 23.60 -1.79 -1.28
N ASP A 190 24.45 -2.63 -1.89
CA ASP A 190 25.78 -2.26 -2.36
C ASP A 190 25.71 -1.16 -3.43
N ARG A 191 24.79 -1.30 -4.39
CA ARG A 191 24.60 -0.35 -5.51
C ARG A 191 24.28 1.06 -5.03
N PHE A 192 23.45 1.19 -3.99
CA PHE A 192 23.02 2.48 -3.46
C PHE A 192 23.81 2.92 -2.22
N ASP A 193 24.82 2.17 -1.80
CA ASP A 193 25.60 2.43 -0.59
C ASP A 193 24.67 2.65 0.61
N VAL A 194 23.82 1.66 0.86
CA VAL A 194 22.94 1.56 2.03
C VAL A 194 23.21 0.26 2.76
N ALA A 195 22.88 0.21 4.05
CA ALA A 195 23.03 -1.00 4.83
C ALA A 195 22.07 -2.08 4.32
N VAL A 196 22.56 -3.32 4.24
CA VAL A 196 21.70 -4.50 4.06
C VAL A 196 20.70 -4.55 5.23
N PRO A 197 19.39 -4.71 4.97
CA PRO A 197 18.40 -4.86 6.04
C PRO A 197 18.76 -6.01 6.99
N GLU A 198 18.65 -5.76 8.30
CA GLU A 198 18.95 -6.78 9.32
C GLU A 198 17.97 -7.94 9.26
N GLN A 199 16.69 -7.64 8.98
CA GLN A 199 15.63 -8.61 8.85
C GLN A 199 14.60 -8.16 7.82
N VAL A 200 14.16 -9.12 7.00
CA VAL A 200 13.01 -9.01 6.10
C VAL A 200 12.08 -10.18 6.39
N THR A 201 10.81 -9.91 6.66
CA THR A 201 9.76 -10.93 6.76
C THR A 201 8.95 -10.93 5.47
N MET A 202 8.96 -12.04 4.73
CA MET A 202 8.19 -12.20 3.51
C MET A 202 7.07 -13.21 3.75
N VAL A 203 5.82 -12.74 3.72
CA VAL A 203 4.63 -13.56 3.90
C VAL A 203 4.11 -13.99 2.54
N LEU A 204 4.14 -15.29 2.28
CA LEU A 204 3.75 -15.89 1.01
C LEU A 204 2.29 -16.32 1.08
N SER A 205 1.49 -15.88 0.13
CA SER A 205 0.08 -16.28 -0.01
C SER A 205 -0.14 -16.70 -1.47
N ASP A 206 -1.06 -17.65 -1.68
CA ASP A 206 -1.33 -18.23 -3.00
C ASP A 206 -2.07 -17.27 -3.93
N ASP A 207 -2.88 -16.38 -3.35
CA ASP A 207 -3.65 -15.39 -4.09
C ASP A 207 -3.89 -14.10 -3.31
N ARG A 208 -4.56 -13.15 -3.99
CA ARG A 208 -4.81 -11.82 -3.44
C ARG A 208 -5.84 -11.82 -2.32
N ASP A 209 -6.78 -12.76 -2.33
CA ASP A 209 -7.82 -12.87 -1.31
C ASP A 209 -7.22 -13.40 0.00
N GLU A 210 -6.36 -14.41 -0.08
CA GLU A 210 -5.59 -14.90 1.06
C GLU A 210 -4.70 -13.79 1.65
N MET A 211 -3.96 -13.08 0.80
CA MET A 211 -3.13 -11.95 1.24
C MET A 211 -3.97 -10.85 1.93
N CYS A 212 -5.14 -10.50 1.36
CA CYS A 212 -6.06 -9.55 1.99
C CYS A 212 -6.64 -10.08 3.30
N ALA A 213 -6.91 -11.38 3.42
CA ALA A 213 -7.42 -12.00 4.62
C ALA A 213 -6.43 -11.94 5.79
N LEU A 214 -5.12 -11.96 5.52
CA LEU A 214 -4.07 -11.69 6.54
C LEU A 214 -4.22 -10.29 7.16
N LEU A 215 -4.78 -9.35 6.40
CA LEU A 215 -5.09 -7.99 6.83
C LEU A 215 -6.53 -7.87 7.37
N GLY A 216 -7.22 -8.98 7.62
CA GLY A 216 -8.60 -8.97 8.09
C GLY A 216 -9.60 -8.44 7.06
N LEU A 217 -9.24 -8.37 5.77
CA LEU A 217 -10.16 -7.97 4.71
C LEU A 217 -10.87 -9.21 4.15
N GLU A 218 -12.19 -9.20 4.23
CA GLU A 218 -13.03 -10.26 3.66
C GLU A 218 -13.47 -9.92 2.22
N TYR A 219 -13.37 -8.65 1.83
CA TYR A 219 -13.59 -8.17 0.48
C TYR A 219 -12.80 -6.87 0.27
N TYR A 220 -12.22 -6.71 -0.92
CA TYR A 220 -11.66 -5.43 -1.35
C TYR A 220 -11.82 -5.29 -2.87
N ALA A 221 -12.21 -4.10 -3.31
CA ALA A 221 -12.51 -3.86 -4.73
C ALA A 221 -11.26 -3.95 -5.62
N PHE A 222 -10.08 -3.64 -5.09
CA PHE A 222 -8.84 -3.52 -5.86
C PHE A 222 -7.64 -4.19 -5.16
N PRO A 223 -7.69 -5.51 -4.91
CA PRO A 223 -6.64 -6.18 -4.15
C PRO A 223 -5.32 -6.17 -4.94
N PRO A 224 -4.19 -5.82 -4.30
CA PRO A 224 -2.89 -5.71 -4.94
C PRO A 224 -2.26 -7.11 -5.03
N THR A 225 -1.16 -7.22 -5.74
CA THR A 225 -0.35 -8.45 -5.79
C THR A 225 0.74 -8.51 -4.73
N GLY A 226 1.09 -7.35 -4.17
CA GLY A 226 2.16 -7.18 -3.20
C GLY A 226 1.94 -5.96 -2.34
N LEU A 227 2.50 -6.02 -1.13
CA LEU A 227 2.58 -4.89 -0.21
C LEU A 227 3.87 -4.93 0.57
N ALA A 228 4.67 -3.87 0.49
CA ALA A 228 5.78 -3.65 1.40
C ALA A 228 5.40 -2.70 2.55
N PHE A 229 5.90 -3.02 3.74
CA PHE A 229 5.93 -2.15 4.92
C PHE A 229 7.40 -1.93 5.31
N PRO A 230 8.12 -1.05 4.60
CA PRO A 230 9.58 -0.98 4.68
C PRO A 230 10.09 -0.66 6.08
N ASP A 231 9.36 0.18 6.84
CA ASP A 231 9.70 0.53 8.22
C ASP A 231 9.72 -0.68 9.18
N ARG A 232 9.08 -1.78 8.80
CA ARG A 232 9.01 -3.03 9.58
C ARG A 232 9.74 -4.19 8.90
N GLY A 233 10.29 -3.97 7.71
CA GLY A 233 10.85 -5.04 6.89
C GLY A 233 9.84 -6.12 6.51
N ILE A 234 8.54 -5.83 6.46
CA ILE A 234 7.50 -6.84 6.12
C ILE A 234 7.11 -6.69 4.65
N ILE A 235 7.00 -7.79 3.93
CA ILE A 235 6.45 -7.89 2.58
C ILE A 235 5.32 -8.92 2.62
N LEU A 236 4.17 -8.58 2.05
CA LEU A 236 3.08 -9.52 1.78
C LEU A 236 3.03 -9.76 0.27
N SER A 237 2.97 -11.03 -0.13
CA SER A 237 2.96 -11.45 -1.54
C SER A 237 1.76 -12.34 -1.80
N SER A 238 1.11 -12.14 -2.95
CA SER A 238 -0.03 -12.92 -3.42
C SER A 238 0.34 -13.97 -4.49
N MET A 239 1.63 -14.31 -4.63
CA MET A 239 2.14 -15.09 -5.77
C MET A 239 2.87 -16.38 -5.36
N SER A 240 2.89 -16.71 -4.07
CA SER A 240 3.67 -17.83 -3.49
C SER A 240 5.12 -17.94 -4.02
N ASP A 241 5.70 -16.80 -4.42
CA ASP A 241 7.05 -16.70 -4.96
C ASP A 241 7.97 -16.02 -3.93
N PRO A 242 9.04 -16.70 -3.47
CA PRO A 242 10.02 -16.12 -2.54
C PRO A 242 10.84 -14.96 -3.10
N PHE A 243 10.77 -14.67 -4.40
CA PHE A 243 11.48 -13.57 -5.03
C PHE A 243 10.53 -12.55 -5.65
N TYR A 244 10.27 -11.48 -4.89
CA TYR A 244 9.48 -10.34 -5.34
C TYR A 244 10.32 -9.06 -5.34
N PRO A 245 11.16 -8.85 -6.37
CA PRO A 245 12.19 -7.82 -6.37
C PRO A 245 11.67 -6.38 -6.27
N HIS A 246 10.47 -6.10 -6.79
CA HIS A 246 9.84 -4.78 -6.66
C HIS A 246 9.64 -4.40 -5.19
N GLU A 247 8.95 -5.23 -4.41
CA GLU A 247 8.71 -4.98 -2.98
C GLU A 247 10.00 -5.04 -2.16
N LEU A 248 10.94 -5.91 -2.54
CA LEU A 248 12.26 -5.97 -1.92
C LEU A 248 13.05 -4.66 -2.10
N ALA A 249 12.90 -3.98 -3.25
CA ALA A 249 13.55 -2.69 -3.48
C ALA A 249 13.11 -1.66 -2.44
N HIS A 250 11.81 -1.58 -2.16
CA HIS A 250 11.29 -0.67 -1.12
C HIS A 250 11.86 -0.95 0.27
N VAL A 251 12.02 -2.22 0.64
CA VAL A 251 12.61 -2.58 1.94
C VAL A 251 14.08 -2.21 2.01
N VAL A 252 14.86 -2.48 0.95
CA VAL A 252 16.30 -2.16 0.90
C VAL A 252 16.54 -0.65 0.87
N LEU A 253 15.76 0.06 0.07
CA LEU A 253 15.91 1.50 -0.15
C LEU A 253 15.14 2.36 0.86
N ARG A 254 14.49 1.75 1.85
CA ARG A 254 13.77 2.42 2.95
C ARG A 254 14.49 3.65 3.53
N PRO A 255 15.82 3.62 3.80
CA PRO A 255 16.52 4.79 4.34
C PRO A 255 16.51 6.01 3.41
N LEU A 256 16.34 5.81 2.10
CA LEU A 256 16.31 6.84 1.07
C LEU A 256 14.87 7.23 0.71
N GLU A 257 13.93 6.30 0.76
CA GLU A 257 12.57 6.47 0.24
C GLU A 257 11.58 7.15 1.19
N LYS A 258 11.91 7.28 2.48
CA LYS A 258 10.95 7.69 3.53
C LYS A 258 10.13 8.95 3.20
N ASN A 259 10.73 9.92 2.52
CA ASN A 259 10.06 11.15 2.08
C ASN A 259 10.16 11.35 0.56
N SER A 260 10.59 10.33 -0.20
CA SER A 260 10.74 10.44 -1.64
C SER A 260 9.38 10.68 -2.28
N HIS A 261 9.35 11.47 -3.35
CA HIS A 261 8.17 11.60 -4.19
C HIS A 261 7.73 10.22 -4.70
N PRO A 262 6.42 9.89 -4.65
CA PRO A 262 5.91 8.56 -4.99
C PRO A 262 6.36 8.05 -6.36
N ILE A 263 6.30 8.87 -7.41
CA ILE A 263 6.69 8.45 -8.77
C ILE A 263 8.16 8.01 -8.86
N ILE A 264 9.06 8.67 -8.13
CA ILE A 264 10.48 8.29 -8.13
C ILE A 264 10.68 7.02 -7.27
N ARG A 265 9.95 6.91 -6.15
CA ARG A 265 9.96 5.73 -5.30
C ARG A 265 9.50 4.47 -6.04
N GLU A 266 8.33 4.53 -6.68
CA GLU A 266 7.81 3.41 -7.50
C GLU A 266 8.67 3.21 -8.75
N GLY A 267 9.21 4.29 -9.31
CA GLY A 267 10.10 4.25 -10.48
C GLY A 267 11.40 3.49 -10.21
N VAL A 268 12.09 3.74 -9.09
CA VAL A 268 13.32 3.01 -8.75
C VAL A 268 13.03 1.53 -8.47
N ALA A 269 11.94 1.23 -7.77
CA ALA A 269 11.52 -0.15 -7.51
C ALA A 269 11.16 -0.90 -8.80
N THR A 270 10.43 -0.25 -9.70
CA THR A 270 10.06 -0.81 -11.02
C THR A 270 11.29 -0.97 -11.93
N TRP A 271 12.22 -0.04 -11.90
CA TRP A 271 13.46 -0.17 -12.68
C TRP A 271 14.32 -1.34 -12.21
N LEU A 272 14.49 -1.51 -10.89
CA LEU A 272 15.32 -2.56 -10.32
C LEU A 272 14.64 -3.94 -10.37
N GLY A 273 13.34 -3.99 -10.06
CA GLY A 273 12.60 -5.22 -9.86
C GLY A 273 11.51 -5.52 -10.87
N GLY A 274 11.20 -4.60 -11.79
CA GLY A 274 10.06 -4.75 -12.69
C GLY A 274 8.73 -4.65 -11.94
N SER A 275 7.72 -5.36 -12.43
CA SER A 275 6.38 -5.42 -11.85
C SER A 275 5.87 -6.85 -11.94
N ILE A 276 5.42 -7.40 -10.82
CA ILE A 276 4.95 -8.78 -10.70
C ILE A 276 6.05 -9.75 -11.16
N THR A 277 5.86 -10.46 -12.27
CA THR A 277 6.82 -11.41 -12.86
C THR A 277 7.56 -10.83 -14.07
N THR A 278 7.30 -9.57 -14.42
CA THR A 278 7.74 -8.95 -15.66
C THR A 278 8.85 -7.94 -15.37
N GLY A 279 10.03 -8.19 -15.92
CA GLY A 279 11.16 -7.25 -15.81
C GLY A 279 10.92 -5.96 -16.60
N MET A 280 11.63 -4.89 -16.22
CA MET A 280 11.48 -3.54 -16.79
C MET A 280 11.49 -3.50 -18.33
N THR A 281 12.41 -4.20 -18.99
CA THR A 281 12.49 -4.21 -20.46
C THR A 281 11.21 -4.71 -21.12
N GLN A 282 10.63 -5.78 -20.57
CA GLN A 282 9.39 -6.34 -21.11
C GLN A 282 8.19 -5.43 -20.79
N LEU A 283 8.15 -4.80 -19.61
CA LEU A 283 7.11 -3.83 -19.26
C LEU A 283 7.05 -2.67 -20.25
N VAL A 284 8.21 -2.08 -20.59
CA VAL A 284 8.29 -0.99 -21.56
C VAL A 284 7.82 -1.44 -22.94
N GLN A 285 8.21 -2.64 -23.38
CA GLN A 285 7.77 -3.19 -24.66
C GLN A 285 6.25 -3.41 -24.70
N ASP A 286 5.69 -3.99 -23.65
CA ASP A 286 4.25 -4.24 -23.55
C ASP A 286 3.47 -2.93 -23.50
N TYR A 287 3.97 -1.94 -22.76
CA TYR A 287 3.38 -0.60 -22.66
C TYR A 287 3.37 0.12 -24.02
N LEU A 288 4.49 0.16 -24.73
CA LEU A 288 4.58 0.76 -26.08
C LEU A 288 3.76 0.00 -27.14
N ALA A 289 3.53 -1.29 -26.95
CA ALA A 289 2.72 -2.09 -27.87
C ALA A 289 1.21 -1.90 -27.63
N ALA A 290 0.81 -1.61 -26.40
CA ALA A 290 -0.60 -1.51 -26.00
C ALA A 290 -1.17 -0.09 -26.06
N LYS A 291 -0.32 0.95 -25.96
CA LYS A 291 -0.73 2.34 -25.80
C LYS A 291 -0.39 3.18 -27.03
N ASP A 292 -1.31 4.03 -27.46
CA ASP A 292 -1.01 5.01 -28.52
C ASP A 292 0.03 6.01 -28.01
N GLU A 293 0.99 6.40 -28.85
CA GLU A 293 2.01 7.39 -28.49
C GLU A 293 1.38 8.71 -28.01
N ALA A 294 0.24 9.09 -28.58
CA ALA A 294 -0.48 10.31 -28.21
C ALA A 294 -1.15 10.22 -26.83
N GLU A 295 -1.32 9.02 -26.27
CA GLU A 295 -1.88 8.80 -24.94
C GLU A 295 -0.80 8.73 -23.85
N ILE A 296 0.48 8.70 -24.23
CA ILE A 296 1.59 8.71 -23.27
C ILE A 296 1.64 10.09 -22.60
N PRO A 297 1.60 10.15 -21.26
CA PRO A 297 1.63 11.42 -20.55
C PRO A 297 2.86 12.26 -20.85
N SER A 298 2.66 13.57 -20.88
CA SER A 298 3.74 14.55 -20.85
C SER A 298 4.54 14.46 -19.54
N PHE A 299 5.72 15.08 -19.54
CA PHE A 299 6.52 15.19 -18.33
C PHE A 299 5.79 15.97 -17.23
N LEU A 300 5.00 16.99 -17.59
CA LEU A 300 4.21 17.75 -16.63
C LEU A 300 3.06 16.89 -16.06
N GLU A 301 2.27 16.27 -16.93
CA GLU A 301 1.13 15.44 -16.55
C GLU A 301 1.54 14.31 -15.61
N LEU A 302 2.68 13.65 -15.87
CA LEU A 302 3.20 12.61 -14.99
C LEU A 302 3.22 13.04 -13.51
N PHE A 303 3.59 14.30 -13.21
CA PHE A 303 3.71 14.79 -11.83
C PHE A 303 2.53 15.63 -11.33
N THR A 304 1.57 15.98 -12.19
CA THR A 304 0.47 16.88 -11.84
C THR A 304 -0.92 16.33 -12.09
N ASP A 305 -1.07 15.32 -12.93
CA ASP A 305 -2.35 14.70 -13.22
C ASP A 305 -2.70 13.68 -12.11
N PRO A 306 -3.76 13.93 -11.32
CA PRO A 306 -4.19 12.96 -10.31
C PRO A 306 -4.75 11.68 -10.94
N ASP A 307 -5.29 11.72 -12.15
CA ASP A 307 -6.02 10.60 -12.74
C ASP A 307 -5.11 9.68 -13.58
N LEU A 308 -3.79 9.86 -13.47
CA LEU A 308 -2.79 9.08 -14.19
C LEU A 308 -2.84 7.59 -13.81
N SER A 309 -2.75 6.72 -14.82
CA SER A 309 -2.75 5.28 -14.56
C SER A 309 -1.51 4.84 -13.78
N GLN A 310 -1.62 3.77 -13.00
CA GLN A 310 -0.48 3.22 -12.25
C GLN A 310 0.65 2.78 -13.18
N ASP A 311 0.31 2.18 -14.33
CA ASP A 311 1.28 1.77 -15.34
C ASP A 311 2.11 2.97 -15.85
N ASP A 312 1.47 4.13 -16.07
CA ASP A 312 2.16 5.36 -16.47
C ASP A 312 3.17 5.80 -15.41
N GLN A 313 2.75 5.86 -14.14
CA GLN A 313 3.60 6.29 -13.04
C GLN A 313 4.81 5.36 -12.89
N TYR A 314 4.59 4.06 -12.96
CA TYR A 314 5.59 3.03 -12.71
C TYR A 314 6.61 2.99 -13.84
N ILE A 315 6.12 2.91 -15.09
CA ILE A 315 6.96 2.67 -16.26
C ILE A 315 7.71 3.94 -16.65
N LEU A 316 7.06 5.12 -16.63
CA LEU A 316 7.74 6.39 -16.90
C LEU A 316 8.70 6.76 -15.76
N GLY A 317 8.30 6.57 -14.51
CA GLY A 317 9.18 6.76 -13.36
C GLY A 317 10.44 5.87 -13.44
N ALA A 318 10.26 4.62 -13.85
CA ALA A 318 11.37 3.69 -14.06
C ALA A 318 12.26 4.11 -15.25
N ALA A 319 11.69 4.57 -16.36
CA ALA A 319 12.45 5.07 -17.50
C ALA A 319 13.32 6.28 -17.12
N ILE A 320 12.78 7.21 -16.31
CA ILE A 320 13.54 8.33 -15.75
C ILE A 320 14.70 7.83 -14.89
N CYS A 321 14.44 6.94 -13.92
CA CYS A 321 15.46 6.42 -13.02
C CYS A 321 16.56 5.64 -13.78
N ALA A 322 16.16 4.77 -14.71
CA ALA A 322 17.06 4.00 -15.55
C ALA A 322 17.97 4.90 -16.41
N THR A 323 17.40 5.93 -17.03
CA THR A 323 18.15 6.87 -17.87
C THR A 323 19.13 7.70 -17.03
N ILE A 324 18.72 8.17 -15.86
CA ILE A 324 19.61 8.90 -14.94
C ILE A 324 20.74 8.00 -14.48
N ALA A 325 20.44 6.76 -14.07
CA ALA A 325 21.49 5.81 -13.68
C ALA A 325 22.49 5.54 -14.82
N ARG A 326 21.99 5.33 -16.04
CA ARG A 326 22.82 5.09 -17.22
C ARG A 326 23.71 6.28 -17.58
N THR A 327 23.18 7.51 -17.48
CA THR A 327 23.85 8.72 -17.99
C THR A 327 24.62 9.50 -16.92
N LYS A 328 24.22 9.40 -15.66
CA LYS A 328 24.74 10.17 -14.51
C LYS A 328 25.20 9.28 -13.34
N GLY A 329 24.92 7.98 -13.38
CA GLY A 329 25.28 7.01 -12.34
C GLY A 329 24.24 6.90 -11.23
N ASP A 330 24.34 5.83 -10.43
CA ASP A 330 23.38 5.50 -9.37
C ASP A 330 23.35 6.54 -8.24
N ALA A 331 24.46 7.26 -8.01
CA ALA A 331 24.52 8.36 -7.06
C ALA A 331 23.52 9.48 -7.41
N ALA A 332 23.28 9.75 -8.70
CA ALA A 332 22.30 10.73 -9.12
C ALA A 332 20.85 10.27 -8.86
N VAL A 333 20.58 8.96 -8.96
CA VAL A 333 19.27 8.38 -8.57
C VAL A 333 19.08 8.46 -7.05
N LYS A 334 20.14 8.17 -6.27
CA LYS A 334 20.14 8.34 -4.81
C LYS A 334 19.85 9.78 -4.39
N ASP A 335 20.38 10.76 -5.12
CA ASP A 335 20.08 12.17 -4.87
C ASP A 335 18.64 12.53 -5.28
N LEU A 336 18.15 11.96 -6.38
CA LEU A 336 16.76 12.15 -6.83
C LEU A 336 15.73 11.65 -5.81
N LEU A 337 16.00 10.53 -5.14
CA LEU A 337 15.14 9.98 -4.08
C LEU A 337 14.99 10.92 -2.86
N LYS A 338 15.80 11.97 -2.75
CA LYS A 338 15.66 12.98 -1.67
C LYS A 338 14.59 14.02 -1.97
N ALA A 339 14.16 14.14 -3.23
CA ALA A 339 13.12 15.08 -3.64
C ALA A 339 11.75 14.59 -3.16
N GLN A 340 10.98 15.48 -2.53
CA GLN A 340 9.72 15.13 -1.86
C GLN A 340 8.51 15.65 -2.63
N THR A 341 8.68 16.77 -3.33
CA THR A 341 7.61 17.44 -4.07
C THR A 341 7.77 17.25 -5.58
N ALA A 342 6.64 17.32 -6.30
CA ALA A 342 6.63 17.29 -7.76
C ALA A 342 7.60 18.32 -8.36
N SER A 343 7.59 19.56 -7.85
CA SER A 343 8.47 20.63 -8.35
C SER A 343 9.96 20.34 -8.14
N GLU A 344 10.34 19.79 -6.98
CA GLU A 344 11.73 19.40 -6.73
C GLU A 344 12.19 18.30 -7.69
N VAL A 345 11.38 17.25 -7.87
CA VAL A 345 11.67 16.16 -8.81
C VAL A 345 11.81 16.71 -10.22
N MET A 346 10.85 17.51 -10.67
CA MET A 346 10.84 18.04 -12.02
C MET A 346 12.07 18.90 -12.32
N LEU A 347 12.48 19.76 -11.37
CA LEU A 347 13.68 20.59 -11.52
C LEU A 347 14.96 19.74 -11.58
N GLN A 348 15.06 18.70 -10.74
CA GLN A 348 16.22 17.80 -10.76
C GLN A 348 16.30 16.99 -12.05
N VAL A 349 15.19 16.39 -12.50
CA VAL A 349 15.14 15.64 -13.76
C VAL A 349 15.44 16.54 -14.94
N LYS A 350 14.91 17.77 -14.98
CA LYS A 350 15.29 18.78 -15.98
C LYS A 350 16.80 19.04 -15.98
N SER A 351 17.41 19.21 -14.81
CA SER A 351 18.85 19.45 -14.70
C SER A 351 19.69 18.24 -15.14
N LEU A 352 19.22 17.02 -14.88
CA LEU A 352 19.96 15.78 -15.16
C LEU A 352 19.80 15.32 -16.60
N LEU A 353 18.59 15.41 -17.16
CA LEU A 353 18.22 14.86 -18.46
C LEU A 353 17.92 15.92 -19.53
N GLY A 354 17.78 17.19 -19.16
CA GLY A 354 17.44 18.25 -20.10
C GLY A 354 15.97 18.24 -20.57
N VAL A 355 15.10 17.49 -19.88
CA VAL A 355 13.66 17.41 -20.19
C VAL A 355 13.00 18.75 -19.90
N ASP A 356 12.29 19.31 -20.89
CA ASP A 356 11.54 20.55 -20.70
C ASP A 356 10.13 20.26 -20.15
N PRO A 357 9.73 20.84 -19.01
CA PRO A 357 8.36 20.77 -18.50
C PRO A 357 7.27 21.26 -19.46
N THR A 358 7.62 21.99 -20.52
CA THR A 358 6.66 22.39 -21.55
C THR A 358 6.53 21.38 -22.70
N ASP A 359 7.23 20.24 -22.64
CA ASP A 359 7.12 19.18 -23.64
C ASP A 359 5.77 18.47 -23.55
N THR A 360 5.19 18.16 -24.70
CA THR A 360 3.88 17.51 -24.86
C THR A 360 3.88 16.01 -24.58
N HIS A 361 5.01 15.30 -24.77
CA HIS A 361 5.25 13.86 -24.44
C HIS A 361 6.53 13.33 -25.10
N THR A 362 7.18 14.10 -25.98
CA THR A 362 8.27 13.63 -26.84
C THR A 362 9.45 13.13 -26.00
N SER A 363 9.79 13.85 -24.94
CA SER A 363 10.84 13.47 -23.99
C SER A 363 10.50 12.15 -23.29
N MET A 364 9.26 11.96 -22.84
CA MET A 364 8.85 10.72 -22.17
C MET A 364 8.95 9.53 -23.12
N LEU A 365 8.49 9.69 -24.36
CA LEU A 365 8.64 8.67 -25.39
C LEU A 365 10.11 8.37 -25.73
N ALA A 366 10.97 9.39 -25.75
CA ALA A 366 12.40 9.20 -25.94
C ALA A 366 13.04 8.38 -24.80
N LEU A 367 12.66 8.65 -23.54
CA LEU A 367 13.15 7.88 -22.39
C LEU A 367 12.70 6.42 -22.43
N LEU A 368 11.50 6.12 -22.93
CA LEU A 368 11.00 4.76 -23.10
C LEU A 368 11.74 3.98 -24.21
N ARG A 369 12.37 4.68 -25.16
CA ARG A 369 13.05 4.08 -26.32
C ARG A 369 14.56 3.92 -26.14
N ASP A 370 15.12 4.51 -25.10
CA ASP A 370 16.57 4.55 -24.78
C ASP A 370 16.97 3.45 -23.78
#